data_AF-A0A2H9NWF7-F1
#
_entry.id   AF-A0A2H9NWF7-F1
#
_cell.length_a   1.000
_cell.length_b   1.000
_cell.length_c   1.000
_cell.angle_alpha   90.00
_cell.angle_beta   90.00
_cell.angle_gamma   90.00
#
_symmetry.space_group_name_H-M   'P 1'
#
loop_
_entity.id
_entity.type
_entity.pdbx_description
1 polymer ?
#
loop_
_entity_poly.entity_id
_entity_poly.type
_entity_poly.pdbx_seq_one_letter_code
_entity_poly.pdbx_strand_id
1 'polypeptide(L)'
;ELTAGFATRDAHEMDALASSIFAYKKKLPLIRKVDKVIARYHKEHLRDEVIKEILAVHNSQGVEKVLQNVEERMRPANTGTCPEKKGTKEQEPHSAPEHVSSEVLSEKLLLLKRQYESAIKDIRMLRENQQRLKRIITTFRNKNTKLHTLLKKVSSGSSLSHERPRHDNNTALSALERELGAKNRILKDSEQEIEHLNLFMGKIGKGVLAKKLPHLGLREFEKINKILQIREGDVVLVEDPFVYSKECVALLAARVSFILSLKKPSKTIAEVFGFPVLHYARGFIAESSHYALIPAEALEELKERQTLFRDIVRQYRKERQSE
;
A
#
# COMPACT_ATOMS: atom_id res chain seq x y z
N GLU A 1 -12.94 -8.17 -32.63
CA GLU A 1 -13.19 -8.96 -31.41
C GLU A 1 -14.35 -8.44 -30.56
N LEU A 2 -14.39 -7.17 -30.15
CA LEU A 2 -15.43 -6.65 -29.23
C LEU A 2 -16.87 -6.73 -29.76
N THR A 3 -17.07 -6.69 -31.07
CA THR A 3 -18.38 -6.74 -31.76
C THR A 3 -18.67 -8.09 -32.40
N ALA A 4 -17.84 -9.12 -32.13
CA ALA A 4 -18.03 -10.44 -32.74
C ALA A 4 -19.40 -11.02 -32.34
N GLY A 5 -20.24 -11.34 -33.33
CA GLY A 5 -21.58 -11.90 -33.13
C GLY A 5 -22.74 -10.91 -33.25
N PHE A 6 -22.47 -9.62 -33.47
CA PHE A 6 -23.51 -8.63 -33.75
C PHE A 6 -23.57 -8.32 -35.24
N ALA A 7 -24.77 -8.35 -35.84
CA ALA A 7 -24.99 -7.90 -37.20
C ALA A 7 -25.27 -6.39 -37.22
N THR A 8 -24.45 -5.61 -37.92
CA THR A 8 -24.64 -4.18 -38.14
C THR A 8 -24.79 -3.90 -39.63
N ARG A 9 -25.56 -2.86 -39.99
CA ARG A 9 -25.84 -2.53 -41.40
C ARG A 9 -24.76 -1.66 -42.01
N ASP A 10 -24.07 -0.88 -41.19
CA ASP A 10 -23.04 0.08 -41.61
C ASP A 10 -21.84 0.07 -40.66
N ALA A 11 -20.67 0.51 -41.15
CA ALA A 11 -19.44 0.65 -40.39
C ALA A 11 -19.59 1.65 -39.23
N HIS A 12 -20.36 2.72 -39.42
CA HIS A 12 -20.64 3.68 -38.35
C HIS A 12 -21.41 3.06 -37.17
N GLU A 13 -22.37 2.18 -37.45
CA GLU A 13 -23.09 1.44 -36.41
C GLU A 13 -22.15 0.48 -35.67
N MET A 14 -21.24 -0.18 -36.38
CA MET A 14 -20.24 -1.06 -35.80
C MET A 14 -19.30 -0.31 -34.85
N ASP A 15 -18.83 0.88 -35.22
CA ASP A 15 -17.96 1.70 -34.38
C ASP A 15 -18.71 2.28 -33.16
N ALA A 16 -19.96 2.70 -33.33
CA ALA A 16 -20.81 3.14 -32.24
C ALA A 16 -21.08 2.01 -31.23
N LEU A 17 -21.34 0.80 -31.74
CA LEU A 17 -21.52 -0.40 -30.92
C LEU A 17 -20.23 -0.77 -30.18
N ALA A 18 -19.09 -0.80 -30.89
CA ALA A 18 -17.79 -1.07 -30.29
C ALA A 18 -17.46 -0.07 -29.16
N SER A 19 -17.72 1.21 -29.39
CA SER A 19 -17.51 2.29 -28.43
C SER A 19 -18.41 2.12 -27.20
N SER A 20 -19.67 1.76 -27.41
CA SER A 20 -20.64 1.51 -26.33
C SER A 20 -20.26 0.30 -25.48
N ILE A 21 -19.87 -0.82 -26.11
CA ILE A 21 -19.40 -2.03 -25.42
C ILE A 21 -18.14 -1.72 -24.62
N PHE A 22 -17.20 -0.96 -25.20
CA PHE A 22 -15.98 -0.57 -24.51
C PHE A 22 -16.27 0.32 -23.28
N ALA A 23 -17.12 1.33 -23.44
CA ALA A 23 -17.54 2.20 -22.33
C ALA A 23 -18.23 1.40 -21.22
N TYR A 24 -19.13 0.47 -21.57
CA TYR A 24 -19.79 -0.42 -20.62
C TYR A 24 -18.78 -1.29 -19.87
N LYS A 25 -17.88 -2.00 -20.58
CA LYS A 25 -16.85 -2.85 -19.95
C LYS A 25 -15.96 -2.04 -19.00
N LYS A 26 -15.62 -0.80 -19.37
CA LYS A 26 -14.83 0.10 -18.52
C LYS A 26 -15.56 0.52 -17.24
N LYS A 27 -16.89 0.67 -17.29
CA LYS A 27 -17.73 1.06 -16.13
C LYS A 27 -18.29 -0.13 -15.33
N LEU A 28 -18.27 -1.34 -15.89
CA LEU A 28 -18.81 -2.55 -15.27
C LEU A 28 -18.29 -2.85 -13.85
N PRO A 29 -16.98 -2.69 -13.52
CA PRO A 29 -16.51 -2.92 -12.16
C PRO A 29 -17.13 -1.98 -11.14
N LEU A 30 -17.41 -0.73 -11.54
CA LEU A 30 -18.06 0.27 -10.68
C LEU A 30 -19.52 -0.07 -10.46
N ILE A 31 -20.24 -0.46 -11.53
CA ILE A 31 -21.64 -0.91 -11.44
C ILE A 31 -21.74 -2.12 -10.49
N ARG A 32 -20.85 -3.11 -10.62
CA ARG A 32 -20.81 -4.27 -9.70
C ARG A 32 -20.53 -3.88 -8.25
N LYS A 33 -19.75 -2.81 -8.02
CA LYS A 33 -19.52 -2.28 -6.68
C LYS A 33 -20.78 -1.63 -6.11
N VAL A 34 -21.54 -0.90 -6.94
CA VAL A 34 -22.85 -0.35 -6.58
C VAL A 34 -23.81 -1.46 -6.22
N ASP A 35 -23.94 -2.50 -7.06
CA ASP A 35 -24.82 -3.65 -6.80
C ASP A 35 -24.53 -4.31 -5.44
N LYS A 36 -23.25 -4.51 -5.10
CA LYS A 36 -22.84 -5.06 -3.79
C LYS A 36 -23.22 -4.16 -2.62
N VAL A 37 -23.08 -2.85 -2.76
CA VAL A 37 -23.44 -1.89 -1.71
C VAL A 37 -24.96 -1.85 -1.55
N ILE A 38 -25.72 -1.79 -2.63
CA ILE A 38 -27.17 -1.75 -2.60
C ILE A 38 -27.76 -3.02 -2.00
N ALA A 39 -27.25 -4.19 -2.37
CA ALA A 39 -27.66 -5.46 -1.78
C ALA A 39 -27.36 -5.54 -0.28
N ARG A 40 -26.25 -4.93 0.17
CA ARG A 40 -25.91 -4.85 1.60
C ARG A 40 -26.90 -4.00 2.42
N TYR A 41 -27.50 -2.98 1.81
CA TYR A 41 -28.44 -2.07 2.49
C TYR A 41 -29.92 -2.34 2.17
N HIS A 42 -30.23 -3.37 1.36
CA HIS A 42 -31.60 -3.72 0.94
C HIS A 42 -32.35 -2.54 0.28
N LYS A 43 -31.68 -1.83 -0.63
CA LYS A 43 -32.18 -0.62 -1.31
C LYS A 43 -32.25 -0.76 -2.82
N GLU A 44 -32.74 -1.91 -3.30
CA GLU A 44 -32.77 -2.26 -4.73
C GLU A 44 -33.53 -1.21 -5.57
N HIS A 45 -34.55 -0.59 -4.99
CA HIS A 45 -35.35 0.47 -5.62
C HIS A 45 -34.57 1.77 -5.93
N LEU A 46 -33.41 2.01 -5.30
CA LEU A 46 -32.58 3.20 -5.56
C LEU A 46 -31.46 2.96 -6.58
N ARG A 47 -31.37 1.75 -7.14
CA ARG A 47 -30.22 1.31 -7.93
C ARG A 47 -29.92 2.18 -9.13
N ASP A 48 -30.93 2.44 -9.95
CA ASP A 48 -30.71 3.11 -11.23
C ASP A 48 -30.36 4.58 -11.04
N GLU A 49 -30.93 5.23 -10.02
CA GLU A 49 -30.60 6.62 -9.65
C GLU A 49 -29.18 6.75 -9.10
N VAL A 50 -28.73 5.80 -8.26
CA VAL A 50 -27.36 5.78 -7.75
C VAL A 50 -26.36 5.57 -8.90
N ILE A 51 -26.64 4.67 -9.85
CA ILE A 51 -25.79 4.46 -11.03
C ILE A 51 -25.72 5.74 -11.87
N LYS A 52 -26.86 6.39 -12.11
CA LYS A 52 -26.95 7.64 -12.88
C LYS A 52 -26.13 8.75 -12.24
N GLU A 53 -26.26 8.97 -10.93
CA GLU A 53 -25.52 10.01 -10.21
C GLU A 53 -24.01 9.73 -10.21
N ILE A 54 -23.59 8.47 -10.02
CA ILE A 54 -22.18 8.07 -10.05
C ILE A 54 -21.57 8.24 -11.44
N LEU A 55 -22.34 8.01 -12.50
CA LEU A 55 -21.86 8.21 -13.88
C LEU A 55 -21.76 9.70 -14.23
N ALA A 56 -22.62 10.55 -13.65
CA ALA A 56 -22.62 12.00 -13.84
C ALA A 56 -21.51 12.71 -13.04
N VAL A 57 -21.32 12.35 -11.77
CA VAL A 57 -20.30 12.94 -10.90
C VAL A 57 -19.00 12.18 -11.12
N HIS A 58 -18.07 12.76 -11.88
CA HIS A 58 -16.77 12.14 -12.20
C HIS A 58 -15.99 11.66 -10.96
N ASN A 59 -16.21 10.39 -10.57
CA ASN A 59 -15.42 9.51 -9.68
C ASN A 59 -14.94 10.04 -8.30
N SER A 60 -15.30 11.25 -7.87
CA SER A 60 -14.73 11.84 -6.64
C SER A 60 -15.45 11.45 -5.35
N GLN A 61 -16.66 10.89 -5.43
CA GLN A 61 -17.46 10.53 -4.26
C GLN A 61 -17.54 9.00 -4.09
N GLY A 62 -17.47 8.54 -2.84
CA GLY A 62 -17.68 7.13 -2.50
C GLY A 62 -19.14 6.72 -2.73
N VAL A 63 -19.36 5.49 -3.19
CA VAL A 63 -20.70 4.92 -3.50
C VAL A 63 -21.68 5.08 -2.33
N GLU A 64 -21.23 4.93 -1.09
CA GLU A 64 -22.05 5.06 0.11
C GLU A 64 -22.58 6.49 0.33
N LYS A 65 -21.74 7.51 0.06
CA LYS A 65 -22.17 8.92 0.15
C LYS A 65 -23.21 9.25 -0.91
N VAL A 66 -23.01 8.74 -2.12
CA VAL A 66 -23.99 8.94 -3.20
C VAL A 66 -25.32 8.27 -2.86
N LEU A 67 -25.29 7.07 -2.29
CA LEU A 67 -26.50 6.39 -1.82
C LEU A 67 -27.25 7.20 -0.75
N GLN A 68 -26.53 7.77 0.22
CA GLN A 68 -27.12 8.64 1.25
C GLN A 68 -27.78 9.89 0.63
N ASN A 69 -27.09 10.56 -0.29
CA ASN A 69 -27.63 11.75 -0.96
C ASN A 69 -28.89 11.45 -1.78
N VAL A 70 -28.90 10.31 -2.48
CA VAL A 70 -30.06 9.87 -3.28
C VAL A 70 -31.23 9.52 -2.36
N GLU A 71 -30.98 8.84 -1.25
CA GLU A 71 -31.99 8.52 -0.24
C GLU A 71 -32.59 9.77 0.40
N GLU A 72 -31.77 10.75 0.77
CA GLU A 72 -32.23 12.03 1.31
C GLU A 72 -33.10 12.79 0.32
N ARG A 73 -32.77 12.73 -0.98
CA ARG A 73 -33.54 13.39 -2.05
C ARG A 73 -34.86 12.67 -2.37
N MET A 74 -34.86 11.33 -2.32
CA MET A 74 -36.03 10.49 -2.61
C MET A 74 -36.96 10.33 -1.40
N ARG A 75 -36.50 10.68 -0.20
CA ARG A 75 -37.37 10.76 0.97
C ARG A 75 -38.48 11.74 0.61
N PRO A 76 -39.75 11.28 0.48
CA PRO A 76 -40.84 12.20 0.15
C PRO A 76 -40.80 13.30 1.19
N ALA A 77 -40.82 14.56 0.73
CA ALA A 77 -41.04 15.71 1.58
C ALA A 77 -42.44 15.51 2.19
N ASN A 78 -42.50 14.72 3.25
CA ASN A 78 -43.74 14.19 3.74
C ASN A 78 -44.45 15.36 4.40
N THR A 79 -45.44 15.84 3.65
CA THR A 79 -46.73 16.33 4.11
C THR A 79 -46.66 17.33 5.24
N GLY A 80 -46.82 18.60 4.87
CA GLY A 80 -47.12 19.68 5.78
C GLY A 80 -48.22 19.30 6.76
N THR A 81 -47.82 18.99 7.97
CA THR A 81 -48.60 19.26 9.17
C THR A 81 -48.06 20.54 9.77
N CYS A 82 -48.93 21.56 9.82
CA CYS A 82 -48.74 22.79 10.58
C CYS A 82 -48.12 22.50 11.94
N PRO A 83 -47.20 23.36 12.45
CA PRO A 83 -46.65 23.19 13.78
C PRO A 83 -47.71 23.54 14.82
N GLU A 84 -48.48 22.54 15.26
CA GLU A 84 -49.14 22.61 16.56
C GLU A 84 -48.07 22.50 17.65
N LYS A 85 -47.97 23.59 18.42
CA LYS A 85 -47.27 23.67 19.69
C LYS A 85 -47.77 22.57 20.63
N LYS A 86 -47.05 21.46 20.70
CA LYS A 86 -47.09 20.56 21.85
C LYS A 86 -45.66 20.36 22.33
N GLY A 87 -45.39 20.94 23.51
CA GLY A 87 -44.20 20.64 24.27
C GLY A 87 -44.08 19.14 24.51
N THR A 88 -42.87 18.65 24.73
CA THR A 88 -42.36 18.28 26.05
C THR A 88 -40.93 17.73 25.85
N LYS A 89 -40.13 17.82 26.92
CA LYS A 89 -38.94 17.01 27.26
C LYS A 89 -37.58 17.54 26.81
N GLU A 90 -37.02 18.30 27.73
CA GLU A 90 -35.69 18.05 28.33
C GLU A 90 -34.63 17.57 27.35
N GLN A 91 -34.06 18.56 26.68
CA GLN A 91 -32.71 18.46 26.16
C GLN A 91 -31.76 18.25 27.34
N GLU A 92 -31.05 17.13 27.32
CA GLU A 92 -29.83 16.97 28.10
C GLU A 92 -28.90 18.14 27.81
N PRO A 93 -28.21 18.69 28.83
CA PRO A 93 -27.39 19.87 28.67
C PRO A 93 -26.28 19.58 27.68
N HIS A 94 -26.36 20.21 26.50
CA HIS A 94 -25.23 20.41 25.62
C HIS A 94 -24.13 21.08 26.45
N SER A 95 -23.21 20.26 26.95
CA SER A 95 -21.96 20.68 27.57
C SER A 95 -21.33 21.69 26.64
N ALA A 96 -21.18 22.92 27.15
CA ALA A 96 -20.59 24.03 26.44
C ALA A 96 -19.29 23.55 25.76
N PRO A 97 -19.05 23.91 24.49
CA PRO A 97 -17.82 23.53 23.80
C PRO A 97 -16.65 23.93 24.68
N GLU A 98 -15.88 22.94 25.13
CA GLU A 98 -14.67 23.15 25.90
C GLU A 98 -13.87 24.24 25.20
N HIS A 99 -13.59 25.32 25.93
CA HIS A 99 -12.81 26.45 25.45
C HIS A 99 -11.38 25.94 25.18
N VAL A 100 -11.18 25.35 24.00
CA VAL A 100 -9.86 24.93 23.54
C VAL A 100 -9.02 26.20 23.49
N SER A 101 -7.97 26.25 24.31
CA SER A 101 -7.10 27.43 24.39
C SER A 101 -6.56 27.76 22.99
N SER A 102 -6.60 29.04 22.65
CA SER A 102 -6.11 29.58 21.37
C SER A 102 -4.69 29.09 21.03
N GLU A 103 -3.87 28.87 22.05
CA GLU A 103 -2.52 28.33 21.95
C GLU A 103 -2.49 26.91 21.36
N VAL A 104 -3.34 26.00 21.82
CA VAL A 104 -3.41 24.61 21.31
C VAL A 104 -3.87 24.58 19.85
N LEU A 105 -4.80 25.47 19.48
CA LEU A 105 -5.23 25.64 18.10
C LEU A 105 -4.08 26.15 17.21
N SER A 106 -3.27 27.08 17.72
CA SER A 106 -2.12 27.63 16.99
C SER A 106 -1.02 26.60 16.73
N GLU A 107 -0.71 25.75 17.72
CA GLU A 107 0.27 24.66 17.56
C GLU A 107 -0.21 23.60 16.56
N LYS A 108 -1.49 23.24 16.63
CA LYS A 108 -2.10 22.28 15.69
C LYS A 108 -2.08 22.82 14.26
N LEU A 109 -2.34 24.11 14.07
CA LEU A 109 -2.25 24.79 12.78
C LEU A 109 -0.82 24.76 12.22
N LEU A 110 0.17 25.01 13.09
CA LEU A 110 1.58 25.02 12.71
C LEU A 110 2.06 23.61 12.33
N LEU A 111 1.63 22.57 13.05
CA LEU A 111 1.93 21.19 12.73
C LEU A 111 1.28 20.77 11.40
N LEU A 112 0.03 21.15 11.17
CA LEU A 112 -0.67 20.87 9.91
C LEU A 112 -0.01 21.57 8.72
N LYS A 113 0.46 22.81 8.91
CA LYS A 113 1.22 23.55 7.89
C LYS A 113 2.53 22.84 7.53
N ARG A 114 3.29 22.34 8.53
CA ARG A 114 4.51 21.55 8.29
C ARG A 114 4.22 20.25 7.52
N GLN A 115 3.14 19.55 7.87
CA GLN A 115 2.73 18.34 7.14
C GLN A 115 2.35 18.66 5.69
N TYR A 116 1.62 19.75 5.46
CA TYR A 116 1.26 20.20 4.13
C TYR A 116 2.49 20.55 3.27
N GLU A 117 3.44 21.29 3.83
CA GLU A 117 4.70 21.63 3.15
C GLU A 117 5.54 20.39 2.85
N SER A 118 5.60 19.41 3.76
CA SER A 118 6.25 18.12 3.51
C SER A 118 5.58 17.36 2.35
N ALA A 119 4.25 17.27 2.36
CA ALA A 119 3.50 16.60 1.30
C ALA A 119 3.71 17.26 -0.08
N ILE A 120 3.81 18.60 -0.13
CA ILE A 120 4.15 19.32 -1.37
C ILE A 120 5.54 18.93 -1.88
N LYS A 121 6.54 18.83 -0.99
CA LYS A 121 7.90 18.39 -1.37
C LYS A 121 7.89 16.97 -1.93
N ASP A 122 7.14 16.07 -1.29
CA ASP A 122 7.01 14.68 -1.75
C ASP A 122 6.34 14.60 -3.13
N ILE A 123 5.25 15.34 -3.36
CA ILE A 123 4.59 15.42 -4.66
C ILE A 123 5.55 15.94 -5.73
N ARG A 124 6.37 16.94 -5.40
CA ARG A 124 7.38 17.48 -6.32
C ARG A 124 8.43 16.43 -6.67
N MET A 125 9.01 15.75 -5.67
CA MET A 125 9.98 14.68 -5.91
C MET A 125 9.39 13.54 -6.74
N LEU A 126 8.14 13.16 -6.48
CA LEU A 126 7.44 12.13 -7.26
C LEU A 126 7.23 12.55 -8.72
N ARG A 127 6.90 13.82 -8.98
CA ARG A 127 6.78 14.35 -10.36
C ARG A 127 8.12 14.36 -11.08
N GLU A 128 9.19 14.76 -10.41
CA GLU A 128 10.55 14.75 -10.98
C GLU A 128 10.99 13.30 -11.32
N ASN A 129 10.74 12.36 -10.41
CA ASN A 129 10.98 10.93 -10.65
C ASN A 129 10.14 10.38 -11.81
N GLN A 130 8.86 10.74 -11.89
CA GLN A 130 7.99 10.33 -12.99
C GLN A 130 8.51 10.87 -14.34
N GLN A 131 8.99 12.10 -14.39
CA GLN A 131 9.57 12.68 -15.60
C GLN A 131 10.89 12.00 -15.98
N ARG A 132 11.74 11.68 -15.00
CA ARG A 132 12.98 10.92 -15.22
C ARG A 132 12.69 9.53 -15.80
N LEU A 133 11.73 8.80 -15.24
CA LEU A 133 11.30 7.49 -15.74
C LEU A 133 10.74 7.59 -17.16
N LYS A 134 9.94 8.62 -17.49
CA LYS A 134 9.46 8.85 -18.86
C LYS A 134 10.62 9.02 -19.85
N ARG A 135 11.68 9.76 -19.49
CA ARG A 135 12.89 9.92 -20.34
C ARG A 135 13.62 8.60 -20.51
N ILE A 136 13.71 7.78 -19.48
CA ILE A 136 14.31 6.45 -19.56
C ILE A 136 13.51 5.56 -20.52
N ILE A 137 12.18 5.55 -20.41
CA ILE A 137 11.30 4.78 -21.31
C ILE A 137 11.46 5.23 -22.77
N THR A 138 11.50 6.54 -23.05
CA THR A 138 11.68 7.04 -24.43
C THR A 138 13.05 6.68 -25.00
N THR A 139 14.12 6.76 -24.19
CA THR A 139 15.46 6.34 -24.64
C THR A 139 15.52 4.84 -24.93
N PHE A 140 14.90 3.99 -24.11
CA PHE A 140 14.79 2.55 -24.39
C PHE A 140 13.94 2.25 -25.64
N ARG A 141 12.80 2.93 -25.82
CA ARG A 141 11.99 2.79 -27.05
C ARG A 141 12.78 3.16 -28.30
N ASN A 142 13.54 4.26 -28.26
CA ASN A 142 14.39 4.68 -29.38
C ASN A 142 15.54 3.70 -29.65
N LYS A 143 16.10 3.06 -28.61
CA LYS A 143 17.08 1.98 -28.79
C LYS A 143 16.44 0.75 -29.44
N ASN A 144 15.24 0.36 -29.00
CA ASN A 144 14.51 -0.77 -29.57
C ASN A 144 14.10 -0.53 -31.03
N THR A 145 13.67 0.67 -31.40
CA THR A 145 13.37 0.98 -32.81
C THR A 145 14.62 0.95 -33.68
N LYS A 146 15.76 1.46 -33.18
CA LYS A 146 17.06 1.31 -33.86
C LYS A 146 17.46 -0.15 -34.02
N LEU A 147 17.33 -0.97 -32.98
CA LEU A 147 17.60 -2.41 -33.08
C LEU A 147 16.67 -3.09 -34.09
N HIS A 148 15.37 -2.83 -34.06
CA HIS A 148 14.43 -3.39 -35.04
C HIS A 148 14.74 -2.97 -36.48
N THR A 149 15.12 -1.71 -36.72
CA THR A 149 15.50 -1.26 -38.06
C THR A 149 16.80 -1.92 -38.54
N LEU A 150 17.79 -2.11 -37.65
CA LEU A 150 19.00 -2.87 -37.98
C LEU A 150 18.66 -4.34 -38.29
N LEU A 151 17.83 -4.98 -37.47
CA LEU A 151 17.40 -6.36 -37.66
C LEU A 151 16.63 -6.54 -38.98
N LYS A 152 15.79 -5.56 -39.34
CA LYS A 152 15.07 -5.52 -40.62
C LYS A 152 16.02 -5.35 -41.81
N LYS A 153 17.05 -4.52 -41.70
CA LYS A 153 18.08 -4.37 -42.76
C LYS A 153 18.90 -5.65 -42.94
N VAL A 154 19.20 -6.35 -41.86
CA VAL A 154 19.88 -7.66 -41.90
C VAL A 154 18.98 -8.72 -42.54
N SER A 155 17.67 -8.72 -42.24
CA SER A 155 16.74 -9.69 -42.84
C SER A 155 16.38 -9.38 -44.30
N SER A 156 16.32 -8.10 -44.70
CA SER A 156 16.00 -7.68 -46.06
C SER A 156 17.19 -7.64 -47.02
N GLY A 157 18.43 -7.85 -46.54
CA GLY A 157 19.66 -7.78 -47.33
C GLY A 157 20.11 -9.09 -47.99
N SER A 158 19.27 -10.13 -48.06
CA SER A 158 19.69 -11.50 -48.43
C SER A 158 19.50 -11.89 -49.91
N SER A 159 19.84 -11.01 -50.85
CA SER A 159 19.84 -11.36 -52.29
C SER A 159 21.19 -11.21 -53.01
N LEU A 160 22.27 -10.80 -52.34
CA LEU A 160 23.57 -10.64 -52.99
C LEU A 160 24.61 -11.58 -52.37
N SER A 161 24.66 -12.76 -52.97
CA SER A 161 25.79 -13.69 -53.12
C SER A 161 27.18 -13.16 -52.72
N HIS A 162 27.52 -13.24 -51.44
CA HIS A 162 28.89 -13.48 -51.00
C HIS A 162 28.84 -14.37 -49.76
N GLU A 163 29.22 -15.63 -49.95
CA GLU A 163 29.43 -16.64 -48.92
C GLU A 163 30.56 -16.18 -47.99
N ARG A 164 30.22 -15.37 -47.00
CA ARG A 164 30.99 -15.24 -45.75
C ARG A 164 30.21 -15.96 -44.65
N PRO A 165 30.92 -16.54 -43.66
CA PRO A 165 30.41 -17.67 -42.89
C PRO A 165 29.19 -17.27 -42.09
N ARG A 166 28.02 -17.78 -42.50
CA ARG A 166 26.73 -17.64 -41.79
C ARG A 166 26.78 -18.19 -40.36
N HIS A 167 27.84 -18.90 -39.99
CA HIS A 167 27.97 -19.53 -38.69
C HIS A 167 28.18 -18.52 -37.54
N ASP A 168 28.86 -17.40 -37.77
CA ASP A 168 29.19 -16.42 -36.71
C ASP A 168 28.01 -15.50 -36.36
N ASN A 169 27.11 -15.23 -37.32
CA ASN A 169 25.92 -14.42 -37.05
C ASN A 169 24.88 -15.18 -36.23
N ASN A 170 24.79 -16.51 -36.40
CA ASN A 170 23.88 -17.35 -35.63
C ASN A 170 24.30 -17.46 -34.16
N THR A 171 25.60 -17.47 -33.87
CA THR A 171 26.09 -17.49 -32.48
C THR A 171 25.84 -16.16 -31.78
N ALA A 172 26.07 -15.03 -32.47
CA ALA A 172 25.76 -13.69 -31.95
C ALA A 172 24.26 -13.49 -31.69
N LEU A 173 23.40 -13.92 -32.62
CA LEU A 173 21.95 -13.89 -32.44
C LEU A 173 21.52 -14.75 -31.25
N SER A 174 22.03 -15.98 -31.13
CA SER A 174 21.70 -16.85 -29.99
C SER A 174 22.16 -16.26 -28.65
N ALA A 175 23.32 -15.61 -28.61
CA ALA A 175 23.81 -14.93 -27.40
C ALA A 175 22.88 -13.76 -27.01
N LEU A 176 22.47 -12.94 -27.98
CA LEU A 176 21.53 -11.84 -27.75
C LEU A 176 20.16 -12.34 -27.31
N GLU A 177 19.63 -13.40 -27.91
CA GLU A 177 18.36 -14.01 -27.51
C GLU A 177 18.40 -14.55 -26.08
N ARG A 178 19.51 -15.18 -25.68
CA ARG A 178 19.73 -15.62 -24.29
C ARG A 178 19.78 -14.44 -23.32
N GLU A 179 20.50 -13.37 -23.68
CA GLU A 179 20.56 -12.17 -22.86
C GLU A 179 19.18 -11.53 -22.72
N LEU A 180 18.45 -11.36 -23.82
CA LEU A 180 17.10 -10.79 -23.85
C LEU A 180 16.14 -11.66 -23.02
N GLY A 181 16.23 -12.99 -23.14
CA GLY A 181 15.51 -13.93 -22.30
C GLY A 181 15.82 -13.78 -20.80
N ALA A 182 17.09 -13.64 -20.43
CA ALA A 182 17.49 -13.41 -19.04
C ALA A 182 16.97 -12.07 -18.50
N LYS A 183 17.05 -10.99 -19.29
CA LYS A 183 16.51 -9.67 -18.92
C LYS A 183 14.99 -9.69 -18.77
N ASN A 184 14.27 -10.39 -19.65
CA ASN A 184 12.82 -10.54 -19.56
C ASN A 184 12.38 -11.29 -18.30
N ARG A 185 13.16 -12.27 -17.84
CA ARG A 185 12.90 -12.95 -16.55
C ARG A 185 13.03 -11.97 -15.39
N ILE A 186 14.14 -11.22 -15.33
CA ILE A 186 14.35 -10.19 -14.30
C ILE A 186 13.22 -9.15 -14.30
N LEU A 187 12.75 -8.72 -15.49
CA LEU A 187 11.63 -7.79 -15.60
C LEU A 187 10.35 -8.39 -15.02
N LYS A 188 10.03 -9.64 -15.37
CA LYS A 188 8.85 -10.33 -14.86
C LYS A 188 8.90 -10.51 -13.33
N ASP A 189 10.06 -10.88 -12.79
CA ASP A 189 10.27 -11.02 -11.35
C ASP A 189 10.10 -9.66 -10.64
N SER A 190 10.61 -8.58 -11.24
CA SER A 190 10.44 -7.21 -10.73
C SER A 190 8.98 -6.75 -10.78
N GLU A 191 8.23 -7.09 -11.84
CA GLU A 191 6.80 -6.78 -11.96
C GLU A 191 5.98 -7.49 -10.87
N GLN A 192 6.29 -8.76 -10.59
CA GLN A 192 5.68 -9.52 -9.50
C GLN A 192 6.00 -8.91 -8.13
N GLU A 193 7.24 -8.46 -7.91
CA GLU A 193 7.63 -7.79 -6.67
C GLU A 193 6.89 -6.45 -6.49
N ILE A 194 6.73 -5.68 -7.56
CA ILE A 194 5.93 -4.43 -7.54
C ILE A 194 4.47 -4.71 -7.20
N GLU A 195 3.86 -5.74 -7.81
CA GLU A 195 2.49 -6.14 -7.50
C GLU A 195 2.35 -6.54 -6.03
N HIS A 196 3.29 -7.33 -5.51
CA HIS A 196 3.34 -7.73 -4.12
C HIS A 196 3.48 -6.53 -3.17
N LEU A 197 4.34 -5.58 -3.50
CA LEU A 197 4.49 -4.32 -2.74
C LEU A 197 3.21 -3.48 -2.78
N ASN A 198 2.51 -3.40 -3.91
CA ASN A 198 1.24 -2.68 -3.99
C ASN A 198 0.16 -3.32 -3.11
N LEU A 199 0.09 -4.66 -3.09
CA LEU A 199 -0.80 -5.39 -2.18
C LEU A 199 -0.43 -5.17 -0.70
N PHE A 200 0.87 -5.11 -0.39
CA PHE A 200 1.38 -4.79 0.94
C PHE A 200 0.99 -3.36 1.36
N MET A 201 1.23 -2.37 0.50
CA MET A 201 0.89 -0.96 0.75
C MET A 201 -0.61 -0.76 1.01
N GLY A 202 -1.48 -1.48 0.30
CA GLY A 202 -2.93 -1.45 0.52
C GLY A 202 -3.39 -1.96 1.90
N LYS A 203 -2.51 -2.67 2.63
CA LYS A 203 -2.79 -3.21 3.96
C LYS A 203 -2.17 -2.42 5.10
N ILE A 204 -1.32 -1.42 4.83
CA ILE A 204 -0.56 -0.69 5.87
C ILE A 204 -1.47 -0.07 6.94
N GLY A 205 -2.65 0.44 6.56
CA GLY A 205 -3.57 1.05 7.53
C GLY A 205 -4.24 0.09 8.51
N LYS A 206 -4.03 -1.23 8.38
CA LYS A 206 -4.63 -2.26 9.25
C LYS A 206 -3.69 -2.76 10.35
N GLY A 207 -2.44 -2.30 10.38
CA GLY A 207 -1.44 -2.81 11.31
C GLY A 207 -0.28 -1.87 11.55
N VAL A 208 0.65 -2.32 12.36
CA VAL A 208 1.91 -1.63 12.65
C VAL A 208 3.00 -2.19 11.74
N LEU A 209 3.75 -1.29 11.11
CA LEU A 209 4.85 -1.63 10.23
C LEU A 209 6.08 -2.00 11.06
N ALA A 210 6.51 -3.25 10.97
CA ALA A 210 7.74 -3.74 11.55
C ALA A 210 8.83 -3.87 10.47
N LYS A 211 10.03 -3.39 10.77
CA LYS A 211 11.21 -3.48 9.89
C LYS A 211 11.89 -4.83 10.11
N LYS A 212 11.98 -5.65 9.06
CA LYS A 212 12.47 -7.02 9.16
C LYS A 212 13.99 -7.08 9.03
N LEU A 213 14.63 -7.71 10.00
CA LEU A 213 16.04 -8.09 9.99
C LEU A 213 16.16 -9.62 10.07
N PRO A 214 17.01 -10.26 9.27
CA PRO A 214 17.22 -11.69 9.37
C PRO A 214 17.87 -12.07 10.71
N HIS A 215 18.82 -11.26 11.16
CA HIS A 215 19.51 -11.43 12.44
C HIS A 215 20.14 -10.10 12.89
N LEU A 216 20.77 -10.10 14.06
CA LEU A 216 21.30 -8.92 14.74
C LEU A 216 22.83 -8.78 14.59
N GLY A 217 23.35 -9.21 13.44
CA GLY A 217 24.76 -9.06 13.08
C GLY A 217 25.08 -7.64 12.63
N LEU A 218 26.22 -7.08 13.04
CA LEU A 218 26.57 -5.68 12.74
C LEU A 218 26.72 -5.44 11.23
N ARG A 219 27.39 -6.34 10.51
CA ARG A 219 27.66 -6.20 9.06
C ARG A 219 26.36 -6.24 8.25
N GLU A 220 25.44 -7.11 8.61
CA GLU A 220 24.15 -7.28 7.94
C GLU A 220 23.22 -6.14 8.29
N PHE A 221 23.22 -5.71 9.56
CA PHE A 221 22.52 -4.50 10.00
C PHE A 221 22.98 -3.28 9.20
N GLU A 222 24.28 -3.00 9.07
CA GLU A 222 24.76 -1.84 8.31
C GLU A 222 24.36 -1.86 6.83
N LYS A 223 24.36 -3.05 6.20
CA LYS A 223 23.93 -3.20 4.80
C LYS A 223 22.44 -2.95 4.64
N ILE A 224 21.63 -3.61 5.47
CA ILE A 224 20.17 -3.57 5.37
C ILE A 224 19.62 -2.22 5.88
N ASN A 225 20.24 -1.62 6.89
CA ASN A 225 19.81 -0.34 7.46
C ASN A 225 19.96 0.83 6.49
N LYS A 226 20.81 0.74 5.46
CA LYS A 226 20.83 1.72 4.36
C LYS A 226 19.49 1.80 3.62
N ILE A 227 18.77 0.67 3.57
CA ILE A 227 17.47 0.54 2.92
C ILE A 227 16.35 0.79 3.95
N LEU A 228 16.42 0.12 5.11
CA LEU A 228 15.37 0.20 6.14
C LEU A 228 15.28 1.56 6.83
N GLN A 229 16.40 2.29 6.93
CA GLN A 229 16.53 3.56 7.63
C GLN A 229 15.84 3.52 9.01
N ILE A 230 16.30 2.65 9.91
CA ILE A 230 15.71 2.47 11.24
C ILE A 230 15.89 3.76 12.06
N ARG A 231 14.77 4.32 12.52
CA ARG A 231 14.63 5.58 13.27
C ARG A 231 14.18 5.30 14.70
N GLU A 232 14.17 6.37 15.49
CA GLU A 232 13.67 6.33 16.85
C GLU A 232 12.18 5.96 16.89
N GLY A 233 11.81 5.03 17.78
CA GLY A 233 10.44 4.54 17.97
C GLY A 233 10.01 3.40 17.04
N ASP A 234 10.80 3.08 16.02
CA ASP A 234 10.48 2.00 15.09
C ASP A 234 10.39 0.63 15.78
N VAL A 235 9.57 -0.26 15.21
CA VAL A 235 9.47 -1.67 15.60
C VAL A 235 10.34 -2.50 14.67
N VAL A 236 11.20 -3.34 15.23
CA VAL A 236 12.05 -4.24 14.45
C VAL A 236 11.64 -5.68 14.67
N LEU A 237 11.45 -6.42 13.59
CA LEU A 237 11.20 -7.86 13.58
C LEU A 237 12.50 -8.58 13.24
N VAL A 238 12.92 -9.53 14.09
CA VAL A 238 14.12 -10.34 13.92
C VAL A 238 13.71 -11.79 13.68
N GLU A 239 14.20 -12.39 12.60
CA GLU A 239 13.92 -13.80 12.29
C GLU A 239 14.70 -14.73 13.24
N ASP A 240 16.00 -14.49 13.40
CA ASP A 240 16.87 -15.25 14.29
C ASP A 240 17.57 -14.34 15.32
N PRO A 241 17.12 -14.35 16.59
CA PRO A 241 17.73 -13.55 17.65
C PRO A 241 19.04 -14.16 18.18
N PHE A 242 19.38 -15.40 17.83
CA PHE A 242 20.56 -16.09 18.36
C PHE A 242 21.87 -15.63 17.72
N VAL A 243 21.80 -15.08 16.51
CA VAL A 243 22.95 -14.49 15.81
C VAL A 243 22.96 -12.98 16.04
N TYR A 244 23.76 -12.51 16.99
CA TYR A 244 23.81 -11.09 17.35
C TYR A 244 25.23 -10.58 17.62
N SER A 245 25.42 -9.27 17.40
CA SER A 245 26.57 -8.50 17.88
C SER A 245 26.10 -7.55 19.00
N LYS A 246 26.89 -7.46 20.08
CA LYS A 246 26.61 -6.56 21.21
C LYS A 246 26.51 -5.10 20.76
N GLU A 247 27.31 -4.70 19.78
CA GLU A 247 27.31 -3.34 19.23
C GLU A 247 26.01 -3.04 18.46
N CYS A 248 25.52 -4.00 17.65
CA CYS A 248 24.26 -3.85 16.93
C CYS A 248 23.07 -3.76 17.90
N VAL A 249 23.07 -4.61 18.92
CA VAL A 249 22.10 -4.61 20.02
C VAL A 249 22.07 -3.27 20.75
N ALA A 250 23.24 -2.68 21.06
CA ALA A 250 23.33 -1.36 21.69
C ALA A 250 22.82 -0.23 20.78
N LEU A 251 23.15 -0.27 19.49
CA LEU A 251 22.66 0.71 18.50
C LEU A 251 21.15 0.66 18.33
N LEU A 252 20.58 -0.55 18.35
CA LEU A 252 19.14 -0.76 18.27
C LEU A 252 18.46 -0.31 19.57
N ALA A 253 19.00 -0.68 20.73
CA ALA A 253 18.44 -0.30 22.04
C ALA A 253 18.23 1.23 22.19
N ALA A 254 19.10 2.03 21.59
CA ALA A 254 19.01 3.49 21.61
C ALA A 254 17.97 4.08 20.63
N ARG A 255 17.42 3.29 19.71
CA ARG A 255 16.55 3.76 18.63
C ARG A 255 15.20 3.08 18.62
N VAL A 256 15.14 1.76 18.74
CA VAL A 256 13.88 1.02 18.55
C VAL A 256 13.07 0.97 19.84
N SER A 257 11.75 0.98 19.70
CA SER A 257 10.85 0.87 20.86
C SER A 257 10.87 -0.54 21.48
N PHE A 258 10.86 -1.57 20.64
CA PHE A 258 11.03 -2.97 21.04
C PHE A 258 11.38 -3.84 19.83
N ILE A 259 11.95 -5.02 20.09
CA ILE A 259 12.21 -6.04 19.08
C ILE A 259 11.21 -7.17 19.20
N LEU A 260 10.66 -7.57 18.06
CA LEU A 260 9.85 -8.76 17.91
C LEU A 260 10.73 -9.88 17.37
N SER A 261 10.60 -11.08 17.92
CA SER A 261 11.37 -12.25 17.48
C SER A 261 10.44 -13.37 17.04
N LEU A 262 10.71 -13.97 15.88
CA LEU A 262 10.00 -15.16 15.40
C LEU A 262 10.33 -16.40 16.21
N LYS A 263 11.55 -16.51 16.71
CA LYS A 263 11.98 -17.59 17.61
C LYS A 263 11.87 -17.13 19.06
N LYS A 264 11.52 -18.02 19.98
CA LYS A 264 11.48 -17.70 21.41
C LYS A 264 12.91 -17.37 21.89
N PRO A 265 13.20 -16.13 22.36
CA PRO A 265 14.53 -15.78 22.81
C PRO A 265 14.89 -16.56 24.09
N SER A 266 16.17 -16.91 24.23
CA SER A 266 16.67 -17.50 25.48
C SER A 266 16.72 -16.43 26.59
N LYS A 267 16.68 -16.87 27.86
CA LYS A 267 16.82 -15.96 29.02
C LYS A 267 18.11 -15.14 28.95
N THR A 268 19.20 -15.76 28.50
CA THR A 268 20.50 -15.11 28.32
C THR A 268 20.46 -13.98 27.29
N ILE A 269 19.72 -14.13 26.19
CA ILE A 269 19.58 -13.08 25.17
C ILE A 269 18.79 -11.90 25.73
N ALA A 270 17.70 -12.18 26.45
CA ALA A 270 16.89 -11.14 27.08
C ALA A 270 17.71 -10.31 28.10
N GLU A 271 18.60 -10.95 28.86
CA GLU A 271 19.51 -10.27 29.78
C GLU A 271 20.57 -9.43 29.05
N VAL A 272 21.20 -9.97 28.01
CA VAL A 272 22.24 -9.27 27.24
C VAL A 272 21.68 -8.04 26.53
N PHE A 273 20.44 -8.10 26.06
CA PHE A 273 19.86 -7.01 25.29
C PHE A 273 19.48 -5.85 26.21
N GLY A 274 19.06 -6.13 27.45
CA GLY A 274 18.64 -5.09 28.39
C GLY A 274 17.40 -4.30 27.94
N PHE A 275 16.76 -4.70 26.83
CA PHE A 275 15.56 -4.09 26.27
C PHE A 275 14.52 -5.16 25.87
N PRO A 276 13.25 -4.78 25.65
CA PRO A 276 12.17 -5.68 25.25
C PRO A 276 12.48 -6.56 24.02
N VAL A 277 12.57 -7.88 24.20
CA VAL A 277 12.47 -8.86 23.11
C VAL A 277 11.21 -9.67 23.30
N LEU A 278 10.23 -9.47 22.43
CA LEU A 278 8.91 -10.11 22.51
C LEU A 278 8.82 -11.23 21.48
N HIS A 279 8.44 -12.42 21.92
CA HIS A 279 8.19 -13.53 21.01
C HIS A 279 6.85 -13.32 20.28
N TYR A 280 6.89 -13.27 18.95
CA TYR A 280 5.72 -13.08 18.12
C TYR A 280 5.42 -14.32 17.26
N ALA A 281 4.35 -15.03 17.59
CA ALA A 281 3.93 -16.25 16.91
C ALA A 281 2.59 -16.13 16.16
N ARG A 282 1.89 -15.00 16.26
CA ARG A 282 0.49 -14.86 15.81
C ARG A 282 0.30 -14.63 14.30
N GLY A 283 1.36 -14.73 13.50
CA GLY A 283 1.32 -14.57 12.04
C GLY A 283 1.16 -13.12 11.58
N PHE A 284 1.48 -12.83 10.32
CA PHE A 284 1.50 -11.46 9.79
C PHE A 284 0.25 -11.15 8.95
N ILE A 285 -0.19 -9.88 8.93
CA ILE A 285 -1.24 -9.41 7.99
C ILE A 285 -0.73 -9.47 6.54
N ALA A 286 0.54 -9.08 6.39
CA ALA A 286 1.31 -9.20 5.17
C ALA A 286 2.80 -9.16 5.52
N GLU A 287 3.61 -9.76 4.67
CA GLU A 287 5.05 -9.81 4.82
C GLU A 287 5.69 -9.46 3.48
N SER A 288 6.87 -8.85 3.52
CA SER A 288 7.74 -8.58 2.38
C SER A 288 9.19 -8.90 2.76
N SER A 289 10.12 -8.79 1.81
CA SER A 289 11.54 -9.03 2.05
C SER A 289 12.12 -8.21 3.20
N HIS A 290 11.63 -6.99 3.41
CA HIS A 290 12.21 -6.01 4.35
C HIS A 290 11.23 -5.51 5.42
N TYR A 291 9.94 -5.81 5.29
CA TYR A 291 8.91 -5.30 6.17
C TYR A 291 7.87 -6.37 6.47
N ALA A 292 7.30 -6.31 7.67
CA ALA A 292 6.14 -7.11 8.06
C ALA A 292 5.05 -6.19 8.63
N LEU A 293 3.79 -6.49 8.34
CA LEU A 293 2.64 -5.82 8.93
C LEU A 293 2.05 -6.68 10.03
N ILE A 294 2.03 -6.11 11.23
CA ILE A 294 1.62 -6.78 12.46
C ILE A 294 0.28 -6.19 12.91
N PRO A 295 -0.73 -6.99 13.28
CA PRO A 295 -1.96 -6.46 13.85
C PRO A 295 -1.68 -5.59 15.07
N ALA A 296 -2.30 -4.40 15.10
CA ALA A 296 -2.13 -3.46 16.23
C ALA A 296 -2.56 -4.10 17.55
N GLU A 297 -3.67 -4.83 17.56
CA GLU A 297 -4.18 -5.58 18.72
C GLU A 297 -3.14 -6.55 19.29
N ALA A 298 -2.49 -7.33 18.41
CA ALA A 298 -1.48 -8.29 18.82
C ALA A 298 -0.23 -7.61 19.40
N LEU A 299 0.07 -6.38 18.96
CA LEU A 299 1.17 -5.58 19.47
C LEU A 299 0.85 -4.99 20.85
N GLU A 300 -0.36 -4.47 21.03
CA GLU A 300 -0.81 -3.93 22.32
C GLU A 300 -0.89 -5.03 23.39
N GLU A 301 -1.43 -6.21 23.07
CA GLU A 301 -1.41 -7.35 23.99
C GLU A 301 0.02 -7.75 24.41
N LEU A 302 0.99 -7.65 23.51
CA LEU A 302 2.39 -7.95 23.82
C LEU A 302 3.01 -6.88 24.72
N LYS A 303 2.66 -5.60 24.53
CA LYS A 303 3.10 -4.50 25.40
C LYS A 303 2.50 -4.65 26.79
N GLU A 304 1.21 -4.94 26.91
CA GLU A 304 0.52 -5.13 28.19
C GLU A 304 1.11 -6.30 28.99
N ARG A 305 1.39 -7.43 28.33
CA ARG A 305 2.06 -8.56 29.00
C ARG A 305 3.43 -8.16 29.56
N GLN A 306 4.13 -7.27 28.86
CA GLN A 306 5.45 -6.84 29.29
C GLN A 306 5.40 -5.83 30.44
N THR A 307 4.46 -4.88 30.42
CA THR A 307 4.26 -3.93 31.53
C THR A 307 3.89 -4.69 32.79
N LEU A 308 2.92 -5.61 32.70
CA LEU A 308 2.55 -6.50 33.81
C LEU A 308 3.73 -7.28 34.36
N PHE A 309 4.58 -7.85 33.49
CA PHE A 309 5.77 -8.58 33.93
C PHE A 309 6.78 -7.67 34.65
N ARG A 310 6.99 -6.44 34.16
CA ARG A 310 7.88 -5.47 34.82
C ARG A 310 7.35 -5.07 36.20
N ASP A 311 6.04 -4.89 36.32
CA ASP A 311 5.40 -4.52 37.58
C ASP A 311 5.51 -5.64 38.62
N ILE A 312 5.27 -6.90 38.22
CA ILE A 312 5.46 -8.08 39.08
C ILE A 312 6.91 -8.19 39.55
N VAL A 313 7.89 -8.05 38.64
CA VAL A 313 9.32 -8.10 39.00
C VAL A 313 9.69 -6.95 39.94
N ARG A 314 9.12 -5.76 39.75
CA ARG A 314 9.37 -4.60 40.60
C ARG A 314 8.78 -4.79 41.99
N GLN A 315 7.56 -5.33 42.09
CA GLN A 315 6.91 -5.62 43.37
C GLN A 315 7.69 -6.68 44.16
N TYR A 316 8.08 -7.78 43.51
CA TYR A 316 8.87 -8.84 44.13
C TYR A 316 10.23 -8.35 44.65
N ARG A 317 10.90 -7.44 43.93
CA ARG A 317 12.16 -6.83 44.39
C ARG A 317 11.97 -5.92 45.61
N LYS A 318 10.84 -5.23 45.73
CA LYS A 318 10.53 -4.38 46.89
C LYS A 318 10.29 -5.22 48.13
N GLU A 319 9.51 -6.29 48.03
CA GLU A 319 9.21 -7.20 49.14
C GLU A 319 10.48 -7.83 49.73
N ARG A 320 11.42 -8.26 48.88
CA ARG A 320 12.72 -8.81 49.33
C ARG A 320 13.70 -7.80 49.93
N GLN A 321 13.49 -6.50 49.74
CA GLN A 321 14.33 -5.47 50.35
C GLN A 321 13.76 -4.97 51.69
N SER A 322 12.47 -5.24 51.95
CA SER A 322 11.80 -4.91 53.22
C SER A 322 11.91 -6.01 54.27
N GLU A 323 12.37 -7.20 53.90
CA GLU A 323 12.78 -8.29 54.80
C GLU A 323 14.27 -8.21 55.12
#